data_AF-A0A4R3G1R8-F1
#
_entry.id   AF-A0A4R3G1R8-F1
#
_cell.length_a   1.000
_cell.length_b   1.000
_cell.length_c   1.000
_cell.angle_alpha   90.00
_cell.angle_beta   90.00
_cell.angle_gamma   90.00
#
_symmetry.space_group_name_H-M   'P 1'
#
loop_
_entity.id
_entity.type
_entity.pdbx_description
1 polymer ?
#
loop_
_entity_poly.entity_id
_entity_poly.type
_entity_poly.pdbx_seq_one_letter_code
_entity_poly.pdbx_strand_id
1 'polypeptide(L)'
;MHGMSKTLTEMSLNERANMMMVVAESLETVAGEAEEGGDARFAANSMAIACTIRGCANDLSQRDLRAAELLLEQGIMLMHAYRTRTARLETVN
;
A
#
# COMPACT_ATOMS: atom_id res chain seq x y z
N MET A 1 13.74 -2.84 24.01
CA MET A 1 13.18 -1.77 23.15
C MET A 1 11.68 -2.02 23.04
N HIS A 2 10.88 -1.34 23.85
CA HIS A 2 9.42 -1.48 23.82
C HIS A 2 8.93 -0.63 22.64
N GLY A 3 8.78 -1.28 21.49
CA GLY A 3 8.25 -0.65 20.27
C GLY A 3 6.82 -0.23 20.52
N MET A 4 6.63 1.02 20.94
CA MET A 4 5.33 1.67 20.93
C MET A 4 4.85 1.66 19.48
N SER A 5 3.99 0.71 19.13
CA SER A 5 3.11 0.83 17.97
C SER A 5 2.25 2.07 18.22
N LYS A 6 2.78 3.23 17.81
CA LYS A 6 1.98 4.45 17.75
C LYS A 6 0.78 4.13 16.86
N THR A 7 -0.41 4.40 17.36
CA THR A 7 -1.60 4.40 16.53
C THR A 7 -1.45 5.49 15.46
N LEU A 8 -2.08 5.32 14.28
CA LEU A 8 -2.04 6.32 13.20
C LEU A 8 -2.34 7.74 13.68
N THR A 9 -3.13 7.90 14.74
CA THR A 9 -3.47 9.16 15.42
C THR A 9 -2.31 9.84 16.15
N GLU A 10 -1.31 9.10 16.63
CA GLU A 10 -0.17 9.61 17.41
C GLU A 10 1.04 9.99 16.53
N MET A 11 0.96 9.73 15.23
CA MET A 11 2.04 10.03 14.28
C MET A 11 2.01 11.50 13.85
N SER A 12 3.17 12.05 13.52
CA SER A 12 3.33 13.33 12.81
C SER A 12 2.98 13.18 11.33
N LEU A 13 2.80 14.30 10.63
CA LEU A 13 2.60 14.28 9.17
C LEU A 13 3.77 13.58 8.45
N ASN A 14 5.01 13.85 8.87
CA ASN A 14 6.20 13.26 8.27
C ASN A 14 6.28 11.74 8.50
N GLU A 15 5.95 11.27 9.70
CA GLU A 15 5.86 9.82 9.99
C GLU A 15 4.80 9.14 9.10
N ARG A 16 3.64 9.80 8.90
CA ARG A 16 2.58 9.28 8.00
C ARG A 16 3.01 9.29 6.53
N ALA A 17 3.59 10.38 6.05
CA ALA A 17 4.12 10.46 4.68
C ALA A 17 5.16 9.37 4.41
N ASN A 18 6.07 9.12 5.35
CA ASN A 18 7.05 8.04 5.22
C ASN A 18 6.39 6.65 5.13
N MET A 19 5.38 6.35 5.94
CA MET A 19 4.65 5.09 5.81
C MET A 19 3.93 4.97 4.47
N MET A 20 3.34 6.06 3.97
CA MET A 20 2.72 6.09 2.65
C MET A 20 3.73 5.74 1.55
N MET A 21 4.95 6.29 1.62
CA MET A 21 6.02 5.95 0.68
C MET A 21 6.38 4.46 0.73
N VAL A 22 6.49 3.87 1.93
CA VAL A 22 6.76 2.43 2.09
C VAL A 22 5.64 1.56 1.50
N VAL A 23 4.37 1.94 1.70
CA VAL A 23 3.24 1.21 1.11
C VAL A 23 3.22 1.33 -0.41
N ALA A 24 3.54 2.50 -0.96
CA ALA A 24 3.64 2.69 -2.40
C ALA A 24 4.74 1.81 -3.02
N GLU A 25 5.93 1.77 -2.43
CA GLU A 25 7.03 0.89 -2.88
C GLU A 25 6.65 -0.60 -2.82
N SER A 26 5.91 -0.99 -1.77
CA SER A 26 5.42 -2.37 -1.63
C SER A 26 4.40 -2.71 -2.72
N LEU A 27 3.48 -1.79 -3.05
CA LEU A 27 2.52 -1.95 -4.13
C LEU A 27 3.19 -2.03 -5.51
N GLU A 28 4.25 -1.27 -5.74
CA GLU A 28 5.06 -1.34 -6.97
C GLU A 28 5.75 -2.71 -7.11
N THR A 29 6.29 -3.23 -6.02
CA THR A 29 6.88 -4.57 -5.98
C THR A 29 5.84 -5.63 -6.33
N VAL A 30 4.68 -5.59 -5.66
CA VAL A 30 3.58 -6.54 -5.92
C VAL A 30 3.04 -6.39 -7.35
N ALA A 31 3.02 -5.17 -7.91
CA ALA A 31 2.62 -4.95 -9.29
C ALA A 31 3.54 -5.67 -10.27
N GLY A 32 4.86 -5.59 -10.05
CA GLY A 32 5.86 -6.31 -10.84
C GLY A 32 5.67 -7.82 -10.75
N GLU A 33 5.52 -8.37 -9.54
CA GLU A 33 5.23 -9.79 -9.33
C GLU A 33 3.94 -10.24 -10.04
N ALA A 34 2.89 -9.41 -9.98
CA ALA A 34 1.61 -9.72 -10.62
C ALA A 34 1.71 -9.71 -12.14
N GLU A 35 2.49 -8.79 -12.70
CA GLU A 35 2.75 -8.71 -14.14
C GLU A 35 3.54 -9.93 -14.63
N GLU A 36 4.61 -10.31 -13.92
CA GLU A 36 5.38 -11.53 -14.17
C GLU A 36 4.50 -12.80 -14.07
N GLY A 37 3.55 -12.81 -13.13
CA GLY A 37 2.54 -13.86 -12.97
C GLY A 37 1.39 -13.83 -13.99
N GLY A 38 1.40 -12.90 -14.95
CA GLY A 38 0.39 -12.78 -16.01
C GLY A 38 -0.91 -12.09 -15.62
N ASP A 39 -0.99 -11.46 -14.43
CA ASP A 39 -2.13 -10.66 -13.99
C ASP A 39 -1.89 -9.16 -14.21
N ALA A 40 -1.91 -8.76 -15.49
CA ALA A 40 -1.71 -7.38 -15.90
C ALA A 40 -2.75 -6.40 -15.31
N ARG A 41 -3.97 -6.87 -15.00
CA ARG A 41 -5.00 -6.02 -14.41
C ARG A 41 -4.66 -5.69 -12.96
N PHE A 42 -4.23 -6.71 -12.20
CA PHE A 42 -3.81 -6.51 -10.83
C PHE A 42 -2.57 -5.61 -10.74
N ALA A 43 -1.61 -5.79 -11.66
CA ALA A 43 -0.43 -4.95 -11.78
C ALA A 43 -0.82 -3.47 -12.01
N ALA A 44 -1.67 -3.20 -13.01
CA ALA A 44 -2.12 -1.85 -13.32
C ALA A 44 -2.85 -1.18 -12.14
N ASN A 45 -3.71 -1.93 -11.44
CA ASN A 45 -4.44 -1.42 -10.28
C ASN A 45 -3.49 -1.09 -9.11
N SER A 46 -2.52 -1.96 -8.85
CA SER A 46 -1.52 -1.76 -7.80
C SER A 46 -0.66 -0.53 -8.09
N MET A 47 -0.24 -0.35 -9.34
CA MET A 47 0.53 0.82 -9.78
C MET A 47 -0.29 2.12 -9.66
N ALA A 48 -1.57 2.10 -10.06
CA ALA A 48 -2.44 3.26 -9.94
C ALA A 48 -2.59 3.73 -8.48
N ILE A 49 -2.73 2.79 -7.53
CA ILE A 49 -2.81 3.11 -6.10
C ILE A 49 -1.46 3.60 -5.58
N ALA A 50 -0.34 2.98 -5.97
CA ALA A 50 1.00 3.43 -5.58
C ALA A 50 1.27 4.88 -6.02
N CYS A 51 0.96 5.22 -7.28
CA CYS A 51 1.09 6.59 -7.79
C CYS A 51 0.21 7.58 -7.02
N THR A 52 -1.04 7.19 -6.70
CA THR A 52 -1.97 8.02 -5.92
C THR A 52 -1.44 8.28 -4.51
N ILE A 53 -0.90 7.26 -3.85
CA ILE A 53 -0.29 7.36 -2.52
C ILE A 53 0.92 8.30 -2.56
N ARG A 54 1.83 8.17 -3.54
CA ARG A 54 3.00 9.06 -3.69
C ARG A 54 2.58 10.52 -3.89
N GLY A 55 1.59 10.76 -4.74
CA GLY A 55 1.04 12.11 -4.95
C GLY A 55 0.49 12.71 -3.66
N CYS A 56 -0.27 11.92 -2.89
CA CYS A 56 -0.82 12.36 -1.61
C CYS A 56 0.26 12.57 -0.54
N ALA A 57 1.29 11.72 -0.49
CA ALA A 57 2.38 11.83 0.49
C ALA A 57 3.25 13.08 0.28
N ASN A 58 3.47 13.49 -0.98
CA ASN A 58 4.28 14.66 -1.31
C ASN A 58 3.66 16.00 -0.88
N ASP A 59 2.33 16.09 -0.80
CA ASP A 59 1.59 17.31 -0.42
C ASP A 59 0.65 17.05 0.76
N LEU A 60 1.08 16.20 1.70
CA LEU A 60 0.22 15.76 2.80
C LEU A 60 -0.01 16.89 3.82
N SER A 61 -1.25 17.38 3.91
CA SER A 61 -1.67 18.33 4.94
C SER A 61 -2.51 17.68 6.05
N GLN A 62 -2.72 18.41 7.15
CA GLN A 62 -3.62 17.98 8.24
C GLN A 62 -5.06 17.69 7.77
N ARG A 63 -5.51 18.34 6.69
CA ARG A 63 -6.86 18.14 6.15
C ARG A 63 -6.98 16.83 5.36
N ASP A 64 -5.87 16.30 4.88
CA ASP A 64 -5.81 15.13 4.02
C ASP A 64 -5.59 13.84 4.80
N LEU A 65 -5.40 13.92 6.12
CA LEU A 65 -5.10 12.78 6.98
C LEU A 65 -6.09 11.63 6.81
N ARG A 66 -7.39 11.92 6.72
CA ARG A 66 -8.40 10.88 6.55
C ARG A 66 -8.34 10.22 5.17
N ALA A 67 -8.04 11.00 4.13
CA ALA A 67 -7.87 10.47 2.77
C ALA A 67 -6.60 9.61 2.68
N ALA A 68 -5.51 10.05 3.31
CA ALA A 68 -4.27 9.31 3.42
C ALA A 68 -4.45 7.97 4.15
N GLU A 69 -5.19 7.96 5.28
CA GLU A 69 -5.55 6.73 6.00
C GLU A 69 -6.34 5.76 5.11
N LEU A 70 -7.36 6.24 4.41
CA LEU A 70 -8.16 5.40 3.51
C LEU A 70 -7.30 4.83 2.37
N LEU A 71 -6.41 5.62 1.78
CA LEU A 71 -5.50 5.14 0.74
C LEU A 71 -4.53 4.06 1.26
N LEU A 72 -4.02 4.24 2.48
CA LEU A 72 -3.19 3.22 3.15
C LEU A 72 -3.96 1.92 3.37
N GLU A 73 -5.19 2.00 3.90
CA GLU A 73 -6.06 0.84 4.09
C GLU A 73 -6.32 0.10 2.77
N GLN A 74 -6.62 0.84 1.69
CA GLN A 74 -6.82 0.24 0.37
C GLN A 74 -5.55 -0.44 -0.16
N GLY A 75 -4.39 0.19 -0.03
CA GLY A 75 -3.12 -0.41 -0.44
C GLY A 75 -2.83 -1.72 0.29
N ILE A 76 -3.03 -1.74 1.61
CA ILE A 76 -2.85 -2.94 2.44
C ILE A 76 -3.84 -4.05 2.04
N MET A 77 -5.12 -3.70 1.86
CA MET A 77 -6.13 -4.68 1.45
C MET A 77 -5.83 -5.28 0.07
N LEU A 78 -5.35 -4.47 -0.87
CA LEU A 78 -5.00 -4.96 -2.20
C LEU A 78 -3.83 -5.94 -2.14
N MET A 79 -2.75 -5.61 -1.41
CA MET A 79 -1.63 -6.52 -1.19
C MET A 79 -2.08 -7.83 -0.52
N HIS A 80 -2.97 -7.76 0.46
CA HIS A 80 -3.52 -8.95 1.12
C HIS A 80 -4.34 -9.81 0.15
N ALA A 81 -5.15 -9.19 -0.71
CA ALA A 81 -5.92 -9.90 -1.74
C ALA A 81 -4.99 -10.62 -2.73
N TYR A 82 -3.88 -9.99 -3.13
CA TYR A 82 -2.87 -10.63 -3.97
C TYR A 82 -2.31 -11.89 -3.33
N ARG A 83 -1.76 -11.75 -2.12
CA ARG A 83 -1.11 -12.85 -1.38
C ARG A 83 -2.04 -14.02 -1.12
N THR A 84 -3.31 -13.72 -0.80
CA THR A 84 -4.33 -14.75 -0.61
C THR A 84 -4.60 -15.52 -1.91
N ARG A 85 -4.66 -14.79 -3.04
CA ARG A 85 -4.90 -15.39 -4.35
C ARG A 85 -3.72 -16.23 -4.81
N THR A 86 -2.49 -15.75 -4.65
CA THR A 86 -1.28 -16.50 -5.03
C THR A 86 -1.12 -17.76 -4.19
N ALA A 87 -1.27 -17.67 -2.86
CA ALA A 87 -1.23 -18.84 -1.97
C ALA A 87 -2.28 -19.90 -2.36
N ARG A 88 -3.48 -19.49 -2.79
CA ARG A 88 -4.51 -20.43 -3.26
C ARG A 88 -4.09 -21.15 -4.54
N LEU A 89 -3.41 -20.48 -5.47
CA LEU A 89 -2.93 -21.09 -6.70
C LEU A 89 -1.82 -22.12 -6.44
N GLU A 90 -0.96 -21.86 -5.46
CA GLU A 90 0.09 -22.80 -5.03
C GLU A 90 -0.48 -24.08 -4.40
N THR A 91 -1.61 -24.00 -3.67
CA THR A 91 -2.23 -25.18 -3.03
C THR A 91 -3.01 -26.09 -3.97
N VAL A 92 -3.28 -25.67 -5.21
CA VAL A 92 -4.09 -26.41 -6.20
C VAL A 92 -3.21 -27.10 -7.26
N ASN A 93 -1.90 -26.83 -7.25
CA ASN A 93 -0.90 -27.46 -8.11
C ASN A 93 -0.13 -28.55 -7.36
#